data_AF-A0A7C6E9S6-F1
#
_entry.id   AF-A0A7C6E9S6-F1
#
_cell.length_a   1.000
_cell.length_b   1.000
_cell.length_c   1.000
_cell.angle_alpha   90.00
_cell.angle_beta   90.00
_cell.angle_gamma   90.00
#
_symmetry.space_group_name_H-M   'P 1'
#
loop_
_entity.id
_entity.type
_entity.pdbx_description
1 polymer ?
#
loop_
_entity_poly.entity_id
_entity_poly.type
_entity_poly.pdbx_seq_one_letter_code
_entity_poly.pdbx_strand_id
1 'polypeptide(L)'
;MYIVFARKYRPQTLDEVIGQDIVTQTIKNAIEQNRLYHSILFYGSMGTGKTSLARIIAKSLNCEKGPQLNLAANVNSAKLFL
;
A
#
# COMPACT_ATOMS: atom_id res chain seq x y z
N MET A 1 -0.85 -25.66 9.54
CA MET A 1 -1.63 -24.46 9.93
C MET A 1 -2.41 -23.97 8.71
N TYR A 2 -3.74 -24.05 8.72
CA TYR A 2 -4.59 -23.62 7.60
C TYR A 2 -4.60 -22.08 7.50
N ILE A 3 -4.34 -21.55 6.31
CA ILE A 3 -4.32 -20.10 6.05
C ILE A 3 -5.57 -19.75 5.24
N VAL A 4 -6.37 -18.83 5.76
CA VAL A 4 -7.59 -18.36 5.08
C VAL A 4 -7.20 -17.62 3.79
N PHE A 5 -7.88 -17.91 2.68
CA PHE A 5 -7.59 -17.32 1.36
C PHE A 5 -7.53 -15.79 1.37
N ALA A 6 -8.42 -15.14 2.13
CA ALA A 6 -8.43 -13.68 2.28
C ALA A 6 -7.13 -13.08 2.84
N ARG A 7 -6.36 -13.88 3.60
CA ARG A 7 -5.03 -13.46 4.09
C ARG A 7 -3.94 -13.78 3.07
N LYS A 8 -4.06 -14.91 2.37
CA LYS A 8 -3.07 -15.36 1.38
C LYS A 8 -3.00 -14.45 0.16
N TYR A 9 -4.13 -13.95 -0.33
CA TYR A 9 -4.22 -13.13 -1.53
C TYR A 9 -4.31 -11.62 -1.27
N ARG A 10 -4.08 -11.16 -0.04
CA ARG A 10 -4.11 -9.72 0.24
C ARG A 10 -2.89 -9.07 -0.41
N PRO A 11 -3.08 -8.11 -1.34
CA PRO A 11 -1.98 -7.51 -2.06
C PRO A 11 -1.01 -6.85 -1.08
N GLN A 12 0.27 -7.00 -1.35
CA GLN A 12 1.38 -6.46 -0.56
C GLN A 12 2.09 -5.31 -1.27
N THR A 13 1.97 -5.23 -2.60
CA THR A 13 2.59 -4.21 -3.45
C THR A 13 1.52 -3.40 -4.20
N LEU A 14 1.87 -2.19 -4.67
CA LEU A 14 0.95 -1.38 -5.47
C LEU A 14 0.61 -2.04 -6.82
N ASP A 15 1.52 -2.86 -7.35
CA ASP A 15 1.34 -3.53 -8.65
C ASP A 15 0.39 -4.73 -8.58
N GLU A 16 0.19 -5.30 -7.39
CA GLU A 16 -0.78 -6.38 -7.15
C GLU A 16 -2.22 -5.86 -6.98
N VAL A 17 -2.43 -4.54 -6.96
CA VAL A 17 -3.76 -3.94 -6.83
C VAL A 17 -4.46 -3.94 -8.19
N ILE A 18 -5.55 -4.69 -8.28
CA ILE A 18 -6.32 -4.85 -9.51
C ILE A 18 -7.37 -3.73 -9.63
N GLY A 19 -7.43 -3.07 -10.79
CA GLY A 19 -8.52 -2.17 -11.19
C GLY A 19 -8.46 -0.75 -10.61
N GLN A 20 -7.33 -0.34 -10.03
CA GLN A 20 -7.13 1.02 -9.51
C GLN A 20 -5.90 1.71 -10.11
N ASP A 21 -5.74 1.62 -11.43
CA ASP A 21 -4.54 2.10 -12.14
C ASP A 21 -4.29 3.60 -11.96
N ILE A 22 -5.33 4.42 -12.01
CA ILE A 22 -5.20 5.88 -11.83
C ILE A 22 -4.69 6.21 -10.43
N VAL A 23 -5.18 5.49 -9.41
CA VAL A 23 -4.80 5.71 -8.01
C VAL A 23 -3.37 5.27 -7.78
N THR A 24 -3.00 4.09 -8.27
CA THR A 24 -1.63 3.57 -8.12
C THR A 24 -0.62 4.45 -8.84
N GLN A 25 -0.92 4.91 -10.06
CA GLN A 25 -0.07 5.84 -10.81
C GLN A 25 0.08 7.21 -10.13
N THR A 26 -1.00 7.76 -9.56
CA THR A 26 -0.92 9.04 -8.83
C THR A 26 0.01 8.94 -7.62
N ILE A 27 -0.09 7.85 -6.87
CA ILE A 27 0.76 7.61 -5.69
C ILE A 27 2.21 7.37 -6.11
N LYS A 28 2.43 6.59 -7.19
CA LYS A 28 3.76 6.37 -7.79
C LYS A 28 4.44 7.70 -8.09
N ASN A 29 3.76 8.55 -8.85
CA ASN A 29 4.26 9.85 -9.24
C ASN A 29 4.51 10.76 -8.03
N ALA A 30 3.63 10.74 -7.02
CA ALA A 30 3.81 11.54 -5.81
C ALA A 30 5.05 11.12 -4.99
N ILE A 31 5.33 9.82 -4.93
CA ILE A 31 6.53 9.28 -4.27
C ILE A 31 7.79 9.66 -5.07
N GLU A 32 7.79 9.48 -6.39
CA GLU A 32 8.93 9.82 -7.25
C GLU A 32 9.25 11.32 -7.24
N GLN A 33 8.24 12.17 -7.20
CA GLN A 33 8.39 13.63 -7.12
C GLN A 33 8.69 14.13 -5.70
N ASN A 34 8.81 13.23 -4.73
CA ASN A 34 8.98 13.52 -3.30
C ASN A 34 7.92 14.52 -2.77
N ARG A 35 6.71 14.50 -3.37
CA ARG A 35 5.60 15.39 -3.06
C ARG A 35 4.53 14.60 -2.33
N LEU A 36 4.82 14.25 -1.09
CA LEU A 36 3.91 13.51 -0.25
C LEU A 36 2.77 14.40 0.24
N TYR A 37 1.55 13.91 0.10
CA TYR A 37 0.38 14.56 0.66
C TYR A 37 0.39 14.41 2.18
N HIS A 38 0.02 15.46 2.90
CA HIS A 38 -0.11 15.42 4.36
C HIS A 38 -1.20 14.43 4.81
N SER A 39 -2.27 14.28 4.01
CA SER A 39 -3.36 13.34 4.27
C SER A 39 -3.92 12.76 2.97
N ILE A 40 -4.40 11.52 3.03
CA ILE A 40 -5.05 10.82 1.92
C ILE A 40 -6.35 10.19 2.44
N LEU A 41 -7.47 10.50 1.80
CA LEU A 41 -8.78 9.92 2.12
C LEU A 41 -9.14 8.85 1.10
N PHE A 42 -9.39 7.63 1.59
CA PHE A 42 -9.91 6.53 0.76
C PHE A 42 -11.40 6.35 1.02
N TYR A 43 -12.23 6.51 -0.01
CA TYR A 43 -13.69 6.41 0.05
C TYR A 43 -14.25 5.47 -1.03
N GLY A 44 -15.36 4.77 -0.74
CA GLY A 44 -16.07 3.89 -1.69
C GLY A 44 -16.80 2.71 -1.03
N SER A 45 -17.37 1.79 -1.82
CA SER A 45 -18.13 0.61 -1.36
C SER A 45 -17.28 -0.42 -0.59
N MET A 46 -17.91 -1.24 0.26
CA MET A 46 -17.20 -2.28 1.02
C MET A 46 -16.51 -3.30 0.08
N GLY A 47 -15.32 -3.78 0.45
CA GLY A 47 -14.60 -4.80 -0.31
C GLY A 47 -13.71 -4.28 -1.45
N THR A 48 -13.73 -2.99 -1.78
CA THR A 48 -12.90 -2.43 -2.87
C THR A 48 -11.41 -2.23 -2.54
N GLY A 49 -10.93 -2.78 -1.42
CA GLY A 49 -9.49 -2.77 -1.10
C GLY A 49 -8.92 -1.48 -0.51
N LYS A 50 -9.74 -0.48 -0.16
CA LYS A 50 -9.29 0.81 0.45
C LYS A 50 -8.30 0.66 1.59
N THR A 51 -8.66 -0.13 2.61
CA THR A 51 -7.80 -0.36 3.78
C THR A 51 -6.53 -1.13 3.40
N SER A 52 -6.62 -2.02 2.41
CA SER A 52 -5.44 -2.75 1.92
C SER A 52 -4.47 -1.80 1.20
N LEU A 53 -4.98 -0.89 0.37
CA LEU A 53 -4.18 0.11 -0.33
C LEU A 53 -3.54 1.11 0.64
N ALA A 54 -4.30 1.61 1.63
CA ALA A 54 -3.77 2.45 2.70
C ALA A 54 -2.62 1.77 3.45
N ARG A 55 -2.74 0.46 3.71
CA ARG A 55 -1.69 -0.32 4.37
C ARG A 55 -0.42 -0.45 3.52
N ILE A 56 -0.56 -0.66 2.20
CA ILE A 56 0.57 -0.74 1.27
C ILE A 56 1.31 0.61 1.26
N ILE A 57 0.59 1.72 1.18
CA ILE A 57 1.17 3.08 1.17
C ILE A 57 1.88 3.38 2.49
N ALA A 58 1.25 3.09 3.62
CA ALA A 58 1.89 3.27 4.93
C ALA A 58 3.20 2.46 5.02
N LYS A 59 3.22 1.26 4.43
CA LYS A 59 4.42 0.42 4.37
C LYS A 59 5.51 1.02 3.48
N SER A 60 5.16 1.58 2.32
CA SER A 60 6.14 2.22 1.42
C SER A 60 6.72 3.51 1.99
N LEU A 61 5.94 4.26 2.77
CA LEU A 61 6.40 5.48 3.44
C LEU A 61 7.29 5.20 4.66
N ASN A 62 6.97 4.16 5.44
CA ASN A 62 7.71 3.79 6.65
C ASN A 62 8.93 2.90 6.37
N CYS A 63 9.39 2.79 5.12
CA CYS A 63 10.56 1.99 4.79
C CYS A 63 11.83 2.65 5.33
N GLU A 64 12.70 1.88 6.00
CA GLU A 64 13.95 2.38 6.62
C GLU A 64 14.90 3.03 5.61
N LYS A 65 14.76 2.70 4.33
CA LYS A 65 15.55 3.24 3.21
C LYS A 65 14.91 4.46 2.52
N GLY A 66 13.92 5.10 3.14
CA GLY A 66 13.16 6.23 2.58
C GLY A 66 11.94 5.79 1.75
N PRO A 67 11.16 6.75 1.20
CA PRO A 67 9.95 6.44 0.45
C PRO A 67 10.32 5.71 -0.86
N GLN A 68 9.97 4.41 -0.93
CA GLN A 68 10.31 3.56 -2.08
C GLN A 68 9.06 2.89 -2.64
N LEU A 69 8.95 2.91 -3.96
CA LEU A 69 7.81 2.34 -4.67
C LEU A 69 7.81 0.80 -4.67
N ASN A 70 9.01 0.20 -4.73
CA ASN A 70 9.20 -1.24 -4.80
C ASN A 70 9.60 -1.80 -3.43
N LEU A 71 8.61 -2.12 -2.59
CA LEU A 71 8.86 -2.90 -1.38
C LEU A 71 8.85 -4.40 -1.71
N ALA A 72 10.03 -4.92 -2.08
CA ALA A 72 10.28 -6.35 -2.02
C ALA A 72 10.25 -6.81 -0.56
N ALA A 73 9.08 -7.27 -0.09
CA ALA A 73 8.78 -8.27 0.96
C ALA A 73 9.60 -8.35 2.28
N ASN A 74 10.62 -7.54 2.53
CA ASN A 74 11.54 -7.67 3.66
C ASN A 74 11.79 -6.30 4.28
N VAL A 75 10.79 -5.82 5.02
CA VAL A 75 10.99 -4.81 6.05
C VAL A 75 10.29 -5.36 7.28
N ASN A 76 11.06 -5.90 8.20
CA ASN A 76 10.61 -6.45 9.48
C ASN A 76 10.07 -5.37 10.45
N SER A 77 9.91 -4.13 10.00
CA SER A 77 9.64 -2.98 10.88
C SER A 77 8.28 -2.30 10.67
N ALA A 78 7.36 -2.87 9.90
CA ALA A 78 6.00 -2.31 9.80
C ALA A 78 5.07 -2.89 10.87
N LYS A 79 5.37 -2.63 12.15
CA LYS A 79 4.38 -2.76 13.23
C LYS A 79 3.37 -1.63 13.06
N LEU A 80 2.43 -1.82 12.13
CA LEU A 80 1.37 -0.87 11.88
C LEU A 80 0.31 -1.07 12.98
N PHE A 81 0.33 -0.19 13.97
CA PHE A 81 -0.75 -0.04 14.94
C PHE A 81 -2.00 0.44 14.22
N LEU A 82 -2.91 -0.49 13.95
CA LEU A 82 -4.35 -0.28 13.86
C LEU A 82 -5.00 -1.41 14.66
#